data_AF-A0A950A0Z9-F1
#
_entry.id   AF-A0A950A0Z9-F1
#
_cell.length_a   1.000
_cell.length_b   1.000
_cell.length_c   1.000
_cell.angle_alpha   90.00
_cell.angle_beta   90.00
_cell.angle_gamma   90.00
#
_symmetry.space_group_name_H-M   'P 1'
#
loop_
_entity.id
_entity.type
_entity.pdbx_description
1 polymer ?
#
loop_
_entity_poly.entity_id
_entity_poly.type
_entity_poly.pdbx_seq_one_letter_code
_entity_poly.pdbx_strand_id
1 'polypeptide(L)' 'MERTLILIKPDAFARNLSGEIIARFERKGLRLVALNLLTLDQKLAA' A
#
# COMPACT_ATOMS: atom_id res chain seq x y z
N MET A 1 20.89 -2.69 -0.97
CA MET A 1 19.75 -1.76 -1.06
C MET A 1 18.49 -2.61 -1.08
N GLU A 2 17.71 -2.59 -0.01
CA GLU A 2 16.55 -3.46 0.16
C GLU A 2 15.26 -2.72 -0.21
N ARG A 3 14.31 -3.46 -0.80
CA ARG A 3 12.99 -2.95 -1.18
C ARG A 3 11.95 -3.90 -0.60
N THR A 4 10.92 -3.34 0.01
CA THR A 4 9.79 -4.12 0.53
C THR A 4 8.52 -3.71 -0.20
N LEU A 5 7.64 -4.67 -0.44
CA LEU A 5 6.33 -4.42 -1.02
C LEU A 5 5.32 -4.19 0.11
N ILE A 6 4.61 -3.06 0.05
CA ILE A 6 3.54 -2.74 0.99
C ILE A 6 2.22 -2.82 0.23
N LEU A 7 1.33 -3.70 0.67
CA LEU A 7 0.00 -3.89 0.09
C LEU A 7 -1.05 -3.27 1.01
N ILE A 8 -1.78 -2.29 0.50
CA ILE A 8 -2.95 -1.72 1.16
C ILE A 8 -4.17 -2.45 0.60
N LYS A 9 -4.82 -3.24 1.46
CA LYS A 9 -6.01 -4.01 1.09
C LYS A 9 -7.24 -3.08 0.88
N PRO A 10 -8.26 -3.53 0.12
CA PRO A 10 -9.43 -2.71 -0.20
C PRO A 10 -10.23 -2.26 1.03
N ASP A 11 -10.20 -2.99 2.14
CA ASP A 11 -10.83 -2.59 3.41
C ASP A 11 -10.17 -1.34 4.02
N ALA A 12 -8.83 -1.28 4.00
CA ALA A 12 -8.09 -0.12 4.48
C ALA A 12 -8.29 1.09 3.55
N PHE A 13 -8.37 0.85 2.25
CA PHE A 13 -8.66 1.88 1.25
C PHE A 13 -10.07 2.45 1.43
N ALA A 14 -11.10 1.60 1.56
CA ALA A 14 -12.49 2.01 1.78
C ALA A 14 -12.67 2.81 3.09
N ARG A 15 -11.81 2.57 4.08
CA ARG A 15 -11.77 3.31 5.34
C ARG A 15 -10.91 4.59 5.30
N ASN A 16 -10.40 4.97 4.12
CA ASN A 16 -9.51 6.11 3.93
C ASN A 16 -8.22 6.05 4.79
N LEU A 17 -7.73 4.86 5.13
CA LEU A 17 -6.55 4.67 5.98
C LEU A 17 -5.22 4.71 5.20
N SER A 18 -5.26 4.77 3.88
CA SER A 18 -4.07 4.68 3.02
C SER A 18 -3.00 5.72 3.37
N GLY A 19 -3.41 6.97 3.62
CA GLY A 19 -2.49 8.06 3.98
C GLY A 19 -1.80 7.84 5.32
N GLU A 20 -2.56 7.40 6.33
CA GLU A 20 -2.02 7.12 7.67
C GLU A 20 -1.03 5.95 7.63
N ILE A 21 -1.33 4.92 6.82
CA ILE A 21 -0.45 3.78 6.61
C ILE A 21 0.87 4.23 5.97
N ILE A 22 0.81 5.02 4.89
CA ILE A 22 2.00 5.56 4.22
C ILE A 22 2.83 6.42 5.19
N ALA A 23 2.17 7.36 5.88
CA ALA A 23 2.83 8.25 6.83
C ALA A 23 3.54 7.47 7.95
N ARG A 24 2.96 6.35 8.41
CA ARG A 24 3.59 5.47 9.41
C ARG A 24 4.91 4.89 8.92
N PHE A 25 5.00 4.50 7.65
CA PHE A 25 6.22 3.94 7.07
C PHE A 25 7.26 5.03 6.79
N GLU A 26 6.84 6.21 6.34
CA GLU A 26 7.74 7.36 6.16
C GLU A 26 8.34 7.82 7.50
N ARG A 27 7.55 7.86 8.57
CA ARG A 27 8.04 8.17 9.93
C ARG A 27 9.05 7.15 10.46
N LYS A 28 9.05 5.93 9.94
CA LYS A 28 10.08 4.91 10.25
C LYS A 28 11.37 5.07 9.43
N GLY A 29 11.43 6.06 8.53
CA GLY A 29 12.57 6.30 7.65
C GLY A 29 12.54 5.50 6.36
N LEU A 30 11.44 4.82 6.03
CA LEU A 30 11.29 4.17 4.73
C LEU A 30 10.96 5.22 3.68
N ARG A 31 11.64 5.14 2.54
CA ARG A 31 11.37 6.00 1.40
C ARG A 31 10.41 5.30 0.45
N LEU A 32 9.33 5.98 0.09
CA LEU A 32 8.42 5.50 -0.93
C LEU A 32 9.07 5.66 -2.31
N VAL A 33 9.27 4.54 -3.01
CA VAL A 33 9.97 4.50 -4.31
C VAL A 33 9.01 4.35 -5.49
N ALA A 34 7.85 3.75 -5.27
CA ALA A 34 6.80 3.56 -6.26
C ALA A 34 5.46 3.35 -5.54
N LEU A 35 4.38 3.78 -6.16
CA LEU A 35 3.01 3.59 -5.69
C LEU A 35 2.16 3.21 -6.90
N ASN A 36 1.38 2.14 -6.79
CA ASN A 36 0.46 1.73 -7.84
C ASN A 36 -0.88 1.32 -7.22
N LEU A 37 -1.96 1.92 -7.70
CA LEU A 37 -3.31 1.54 -7.31
C LEU A 37 -3.80 0.50 -8.32
N LEU A 38 -3.97 -0.73 -7.85
CA LEU A 38 -4.44 -1.84 -8.66
C LEU A 38 -5.86 -2.19 -8.22
N THR A 39 -6.80 -2.14 -9.16
CA THR A 39 -8.13 -2.73 -8.98
C THR A 39 -8.02 -4.21 -9.33
N LEU A 40 -8.03 -5.07 -8.32
CA LEU A 40 -8.01 -6.52 -8.50
C LEU A 40 -9.38 -6.98 -8.98
N ASP A 41 -9.49 -7.34 -10.26
CA ASP A 41 -10.62 -8.11 -10.77
C ASP A 41 -10.58 -9.53 -10.17
N GLN A 42 -11.74 -10.12 -9.84
CA GLN A 42 -11.85 -11.43 -9.17
C GLN A 42 -11.05 -12.55 -9.87
N LYS A 43 -10.75 -12.41 -11.17
CA LYS A 43 -9.93 -13.34 -11.95
C LYS A 43 -8.47 -13.44 -11.52
N LEU A 44 -7.91 -12.43 -10.85
CA LEU A 44 -6.51 -12.45 -10.40
C LEU A 44 -6.35 -13.01 -8.97
N ALA A 45 -7.46 -13.26 -8.27
CA ALA A 45 -7.49 -13.77 -6.89
C ALA A 45 -7.65 -15.30 -6.79
N ALA A 46 -7.62 -16.01 -7.94
CA ALA A 46 -7.72 -17.47 -8.04
C ALA A 46 -6.34 -18.14 -8.04
#